data_AF-A0A8J9YVB9-F1
#
_entry.id   AF-A0A8J9YVB9-F1
#
_cell.length_a   1.000
_cell.length_b   1.000
_cell.length_c   1.000
_cell.angle_alpha   90.00
_cell.angle_beta   90.00
_cell.angle_gamma   90.00
#
_symmetry.space_group_name_H-M   'P 1'
#
loop_
_entity.id
_entity.type
_entity.pdbx_description
1 polymer ?
#
loop_
_entity_poly.entity_id
_entity_poly.type
_entity_poly.pdbx_seq_one_letter_code
_entity_poly.pdbx_strand_id
1 'polypeptide(L)'
;MSAPILRTDATLVGHRLTPILSKVKGGEPLPPEDLRARFEADKALTALNRDDIITRLKEITAEDPDTLLQLVNLDHKDHEVLVRFAHFVILAANETMDAQPIHQTEASKAAAQLAADLIAQTQQQETRREPHPSMCEGGHEGRKAKVV
;
A
#
# COMPACT_ATOMS: atom_id res chain seq x y z
N MET A 1 -17.14 -17.60 -0.66
CA MET A 1 -16.62 -16.32 -0.15
C MET A 1 -15.42 -16.65 0.72
N SER A 2 -14.30 -15.98 0.53
CA SER A 2 -13.08 -16.20 1.33
C SER A 2 -13.07 -15.25 2.53
N ALA A 3 -12.52 -15.70 3.66
CA ALA A 3 -12.30 -14.85 4.82
C ALA A 3 -11.45 -13.62 4.44
N PRO A 4 -11.81 -12.40 4.88
CA PRO A 4 -10.98 -11.22 4.67
C PRO A 4 -9.67 -11.34 5.46
N ILE A 5 -8.54 -11.10 4.79
CA ILE A 5 -7.21 -11.13 5.40
C ILE A 5 -6.73 -9.68 5.55
N LEU A 6 -6.07 -9.36 6.67
CA LEU A 6 -5.43 -8.07 6.86
C LEU A 6 -4.41 -7.80 5.74
N ARG A 7 -4.53 -6.67 5.05
CA ARG A 7 -3.54 -6.27 4.03
C ARG A 7 -2.27 -5.77 4.72
N THR A 8 -1.12 -5.99 4.10
CA THR A 8 0.20 -5.64 4.67
C THR A 8 0.35 -4.15 5.00
N ASP A 9 -0.30 -3.28 4.22
CA ASP A 9 -0.27 -1.83 4.40
C ASP A 9 -1.49 -1.28 5.17
N ALA A 10 -2.39 -2.14 5.64
CA ALA A 10 -3.61 -1.71 6.33
C ALA A 10 -3.29 -1.26 7.77
N THR A 11 -3.64 -0.01 8.07
CA THR A 11 -3.45 0.60 9.38
C THR A 11 -4.64 1.48 9.77
N LEU A 12 -4.85 1.64 11.07
CA LEU A 12 -5.84 2.54 11.66
C LEU A 12 -5.19 3.59 12.57
N VAL A 13 -3.87 3.76 12.51
CA VAL A 13 -3.18 4.79 13.30
C VAL A 13 -3.73 6.17 12.96
N GLY A 14 -4.19 6.89 13.98
CA GLY A 14 -4.81 8.23 13.83
C GLY A 14 -6.26 8.22 13.33
N HIS A 15 -6.85 7.05 13.08
CA HIS A 15 -8.27 6.92 12.76
C HIS A 15 -9.12 6.81 14.03
N ARG A 16 -10.39 7.27 13.93
CA ARG A 16 -11.33 7.16 15.06
C ARG A 16 -11.78 5.72 15.23
N LEU A 17 -11.47 5.11 16.39
CA LEU A 17 -11.87 3.74 16.72
C LEU A 17 -13.28 3.63 17.34
N THR A 18 -13.89 4.75 17.74
CA THR A 18 -15.25 4.80 18.30
C THR A 18 -16.29 3.99 17.49
N PRO A 19 -16.41 4.11 16.15
CA PRO A 19 -17.36 3.31 15.38
C PRO A 19 -17.11 1.79 15.49
N ILE A 20 -15.85 1.37 15.59
CA ILE A 20 -15.47 -0.04 15.76
C ILE A 20 -15.92 -0.51 17.14
N LEU A 21 -15.62 0.26 18.18
CA LEU A 21 -16.02 -0.07 19.56
C LEU A 21 -17.55 -0.12 19.71
N SER A 22 -18.28 0.73 19.00
CA SER A 22 -19.75 0.66 18.95
C SER A 22 -20.26 -0.64 18.34
N LYS A 23 -19.65 -1.17 17.28
CA LYS A 23 -20.02 -2.47 16.68
C LYS A 23 -19.77 -3.64 17.64
N VAL A 24 -18.61 -3.64 18.31
CA VAL A 24 -18.29 -4.67 19.32
C VAL A 24 -19.30 -4.64 20.46
N LYS A 25 -19.60 -3.45 21.00
CA LYS A 25 -20.56 -3.27 22.10
C LYS A 25 -22.00 -3.57 21.69
N GLY A 26 -22.38 -3.22 20.46
CA GLY A 26 -23.73 -3.42 19.91
C GLY A 26 -24.12 -4.88 19.73
N GLY A 27 -23.19 -5.82 19.95
CA GLY A 27 -23.47 -7.24 19.87
C GLY A 27 -23.65 -7.74 18.44
N GLU A 28 -23.16 -7.00 17.44
CA GLU A 28 -23.27 -7.36 16.02
C GLU A 28 -22.72 -8.77 15.79
N PRO A 29 -23.55 -9.74 15.33
CA PRO A 29 -23.21 -11.15 15.35
C PRO A 29 -21.94 -11.40 14.55
N LEU A 30 -21.02 -12.15 15.15
CA LEU A 30 -19.83 -12.58 14.44
C LEU A 30 -20.23 -13.59 13.36
N PRO A 31 -19.70 -13.45 12.14
CA PRO A 31 -19.88 -14.48 11.12
C PRO A 31 -19.26 -15.81 11.59
N PRO A 32 -19.63 -16.95 10.95
CA PRO A 32 -18.99 -18.23 11.21
C PRO A 32 -17.47 -18.14 11.00
N GLU A 33 -16.72 -19.01 11.69
CA GLU A 33 -15.24 -18.93 11.75
C GLU A 33 -14.56 -18.89 10.38
N ASP A 34 -15.09 -19.62 9.40
CA ASP A 34 -14.60 -19.65 8.01
C ASP A 34 -14.72 -18.31 7.27
N LEU A 35 -15.60 -17.43 7.74
CA LEU A 35 -15.84 -16.09 7.18
C LEU A 35 -15.31 -14.97 8.08
N ARG A 36 -14.77 -15.30 9.26
CA ARG A 36 -14.15 -14.30 10.13
C ARG A 36 -12.84 -13.82 9.52
N ALA A 37 -12.63 -12.51 9.62
CA ALA A 37 -11.38 -11.87 9.24
C ALA A 37 -10.17 -12.52 9.95
N ARG A 38 -9.01 -12.51 9.30
CA ARG A 38 -7.78 -13.12 9.80
C ARG A 38 -6.61 -12.15 9.65
N PHE A 39 -5.64 -12.22 10.56
CA PHE A 39 -4.37 -11.52 10.39
C PHE A 39 -3.53 -12.14 9.26
N GLU A 40 -3.54 -13.47 9.16
CA GLU A 40 -2.80 -14.26 8.18
C GLU A 40 -3.72 -15.36 7.62
N ALA A 41 -3.49 -15.82 6.39
CA ALA A 41 -4.35 -16.80 5.73
C ALA A 41 -4.51 -18.11 6.54
N ASP A 42 -3.40 -18.56 7.15
CA ASP A 42 -3.28 -19.88 7.76
C ASP A 42 -3.78 -19.95 9.21
N LYS A 43 -4.09 -18.81 9.85
CA LYS A 43 -4.45 -18.76 11.28
C LYS A 43 -5.78 -18.07 11.52
N ALA A 44 -6.73 -18.81 12.09
CA ALA A 44 -7.97 -18.26 12.62
C ALA A 44 -7.69 -17.40 13.87
N LEU A 45 -8.50 -16.35 14.08
CA LEU A 45 -8.36 -15.47 15.25
C LEU A 45 -8.56 -16.21 16.58
N THR A 46 -9.46 -17.18 16.61
CA THR A 46 -9.77 -18.02 17.78
C THR A 46 -8.58 -18.87 18.21
N ALA A 47 -7.71 -19.25 17.27
CA ALA A 47 -6.52 -20.07 17.51
C ALA A 47 -5.30 -19.27 17.98
N LEU A 48 -5.37 -17.93 17.99
CA LEU A 48 -4.30 -17.07 18.48
C LEU A 48 -4.43 -16.88 20.00
N ASN A 49 -3.30 -16.71 20.68
CA ASN A 49 -3.30 -16.37 22.09
C ASN A 49 -3.69 -14.89 22.27
N ARG A 50 -4.15 -14.55 23.48
CA ARG A 50 -4.54 -13.19 23.84
C ARG A 50 -3.44 -12.17 23.56
N ASP A 51 -2.20 -12.46 24.00
CA ASP A 51 -1.05 -11.57 23.82
C ASP A 51 -0.68 -11.35 22.34
N ASP A 52 -0.78 -12.39 21.51
CA ASP A 52 -0.55 -12.28 20.07
C ASP A 52 -1.58 -11.36 19.41
N ILE A 53 -2.86 -11.52 19.75
CA ILE A 53 -3.94 -10.67 19.23
C ILE A 53 -3.73 -9.22 19.69
N ILE A 54 -3.42 -9.01 20.97
CA ILE A 54 -3.18 -7.66 21.53
C ILE A 54 -2.01 -6.98 20.83
N THR A 55 -0.90 -7.68 20.66
CA THR A 55 0.31 -7.15 20.01
C THR A 55 -0.03 -6.68 18.61
N ARG A 56 -0.69 -7.53 17.81
CA ARG A 56 -1.09 -7.18 16.44
C ARG A 56 -2.11 -6.04 16.39
N LEU A 57 -3.04 -6.00 17.33
CA LEU A 57 -3.99 -4.89 17.41
C LEU A 57 -3.30 -3.56 17.69
N LYS A 58 -2.32 -3.54 18.60
CA LYS A 58 -1.50 -2.35 18.89
C LYS A 58 -0.73 -1.87 17.67
N GLU A 59 -0.21 -2.79 16.86
CA GLU A 59 0.49 -2.44 15.62
C GLU A 59 -0.45 -1.74 14.61
N ILE A 60 -1.72 -2.17 14.55
CA ILE A 60 -2.70 -1.61 13.61
C ILE A 60 -3.27 -0.28 14.11
N THR A 61 -3.60 -0.17 15.40
CA THR A 61 -4.33 0.97 15.96
C THR A 61 -3.42 2.02 16.62
N ALA A 62 -2.17 1.67 16.97
CA ALA A 62 -1.30 2.41 17.89
C ALA A 62 -1.91 2.69 19.28
N GLU A 63 -2.98 2.01 19.64
CA GLU A 63 -3.69 2.16 20.91
C GLU A 63 -3.76 0.82 21.65
N ASP A 64 -3.84 0.89 22.98
CA ASP A 64 -3.92 -0.31 23.81
C ASP A 64 -5.35 -0.90 23.79
N PRO A 65 -5.54 -2.12 23.26
CA PRO A 65 -6.86 -2.72 23.08
C PRO A 65 -7.58 -3.00 24.41
N ASP A 66 -6.82 -3.32 25.46
CA ASP A 66 -7.33 -3.50 26.81
C ASP A 66 -8.00 -2.20 27.31
N THR A 67 -7.30 -1.08 27.17
CA THR A 67 -7.80 0.26 27.53
C THR A 67 -9.03 0.64 26.72
N LEU A 68 -9.04 0.36 25.41
CA LEU A 68 -10.18 0.64 24.54
C LEU A 68 -11.43 -0.16 24.90
N LEU A 69 -11.28 -1.44 25.24
CA LEU A 69 -12.39 -2.30 25.66
C LEU A 69 -12.92 -1.89 27.04
N GLN A 70 -12.03 -1.52 27.96
CA GLN A 70 -12.42 -0.97 29.27
C GLN A 70 -13.23 0.33 29.13
N LEU A 71 -12.86 1.21 28.18
CA LEU A 71 -13.56 2.46 27.92
C LEU A 71 -15.04 2.26 27.55
N VAL A 72 -15.34 1.15 26.85
CA VAL A 72 -16.72 0.80 26.46
C VAL A 72 -17.40 -0.17 27.42
N ASN A 73 -16.77 -0.46 28.56
CA ASN A 73 -17.26 -1.36 29.60
C ASN A 73 -17.50 -2.80 29.08
N LEU A 74 -16.57 -3.27 28.24
CA LEU A 74 -16.52 -4.65 27.79
C LEU A 74 -15.47 -5.43 28.59
N ASP A 75 -15.70 -6.74 28.74
CA ASP A 75 -14.74 -7.59 29.44
C ASP A 75 -13.51 -7.79 28.57
N HIS A 76 -12.43 -7.11 28.94
CA HIS A 76 -11.16 -7.17 28.22
C HIS A 76 -10.46 -8.53 28.40
N LYS A 77 -10.80 -9.29 29.45
CA LYS A 77 -10.19 -10.60 29.73
C LYS A 77 -10.84 -11.71 28.91
N ASP A 78 -12.05 -11.49 28.44
CA ASP A 78 -12.79 -12.40 27.59
C ASP A 78 -12.15 -12.51 26.19
N HIS A 79 -11.79 -13.73 25.82
CA HIS A 79 -11.13 -14.01 24.54
C HIS A 79 -12.08 -13.78 23.35
N GLU A 80 -13.38 -14.04 23.51
CA GLU A 80 -14.35 -13.84 22.43
C GLU A 80 -14.55 -12.35 22.14
N VAL A 81 -14.57 -11.50 23.17
CA VAL A 81 -14.60 -10.03 23.01
C VAL A 81 -13.37 -9.55 22.25
N LEU A 82 -12.18 -10.07 22.58
CA LEU A 82 -10.94 -9.70 21.90
C LEU A 82 -10.92 -10.16 20.44
N VAL A 83 -11.35 -11.40 20.15
CA VAL A 83 -11.52 -11.92 18.78
C VAL A 83 -12.52 -11.08 18.00
N ARG A 84 -13.62 -10.66 18.64
CA ARG A 84 -14.62 -9.79 18.03
C ARG A 84 -14.04 -8.43 17.67
N PHE A 85 -13.29 -7.83 18.59
CA PHE A 85 -12.63 -6.56 18.34
C PHE A 85 -11.61 -6.68 17.20
N ALA A 86 -10.79 -7.72 17.20
CA ALA A 86 -9.83 -7.98 16.12
C ALA A 86 -10.50 -8.13 14.75
N HIS A 87 -11.63 -8.84 14.70
CA HIS A 87 -12.41 -8.99 13.47
C HIS A 87 -12.80 -7.64 12.87
N PHE A 88 -13.42 -6.76 13.67
CA PHE A 88 -13.87 -5.46 13.19
C PHE A 88 -12.72 -4.48 12.90
N VAL A 89 -11.61 -4.57 13.64
CA VAL A 89 -10.40 -3.79 13.35
C VAL A 89 -9.83 -4.16 11.99
N ILE A 90 -9.71 -5.46 11.67
CA ILE A 90 -9.20 -5.91 10.37
C ILE A 90 -10.11 -5.44 9.23
N LEU A 91 -11.44 -5.54 9.40
CA LEU A 91 -12.40 -5.04 8.41
C LEU A 91 -12.23 -3.53 8.20
N ALA A 92 -12.23 -2.75 9.27
CA ALA A 92 -12.10 -1.30 9.19
C ALA A 92 -10.75 -0.86 8.59
N ALA A 93 -9.65 -1.54 8.93
CA ALA A 93 -8.31 -1.26 8.39
C ALA A 93 -8.23 -1.56 6.89
N ASN A 94 -8.92 -2.62 6.44
CA ASN A 94 -9.00 -2.92 5.02
C ASN A 94 -9.90 -1.91 4.28
N GLU A 95 -11.02 -1.49 4.88
CA GLU A 95 -11.93 -0.50 4.32
C GLU A 95 -11.30 0.89 4.18
N THR A 96 -10.47 1.35 5.13
CA THR A 96 -9.78 2.64 5.02
C THR A 96 -8.82 2.70 3.84
N MET A 97 -8.24 1.56 3.44
CA MET A 97 -7.39 1.47 2.25
C MET A 97 -8.21 1.33 0.96
N ASP A 98 -9.36 0.67 1.00
CA ASP A 98 -10.27 0.58 -0.15
C ASP A 98 -10.92 1.94 -0.46
N ALA A 99 -11.18 2.74 0.57
CA ALA A 99 -11.72 4.09 0.49
C ALA A 99 -10.68 5.17 0.09
N GLN A 100 -9.43 4.80 -0.22
CA GLN A 100 -8.49 5.69 -0.90
C GLN A 100 -8.72 5.56 -2.41
N PRO A 101 -9.48 6.47 -3.06
CA PRO A 101 -9.49 6.50 -4.51
C PRO A 101 -8.05 6.74 -4.95
N ILE A 102 -7.47 5.80 -5.69
CA ILE A 102 -6.34 6.12 -6.56
C ILE A 102 -6.93 7.17 -7.51
N HIS A 103 -6.70 8.44 -7.18
CA HIS A 103 -7.04 9.57 -8.03
C HIS A 103 -6.19 9.44 -9.30
N GLN A 104 -6.62 8.57 -10.22
CA GLN A 104 -6.42 8.76 -11.65
C GLN A 104 -7.20 10.01 -12.04
N THR A 105 -6.76 11.15 -11.52
CA THR A 105 -7.28 12.44 -11.97
C THR A 105 -6.96 12.54 -13.45
N GLU A 106 -7.84 13.18 -14.22
CA GLU A 106 -7.55 13.48 -15.63
C GLU A 106 -6.21 14.21 -15.79
N ALA A 107 -5.75 14.92 -14.75
CA ALA A 107 -4.41 15.50 -14.65
C ALA A 107 -3.28 14.44 -14.66
N SER A 108 -3.42 13.32 -13.94
CA SER A 108 -2.45 12.22 -13.97
C SER A 108 -2.40 11.54 -15.34
N LYS A 109 -3.55 11.40 -16.01
CA LYS A 109 -3.64 10.84 -17.36
C LYS A 109 -3.06 11.80 -18.40
N ALA A 110 -3.33 13.11 -18.27
CA ALA A 110 -2.76 14.15 -19.11
C ALA A 110 -1.24 14.28 -18.92
N ALA A 111 -0.73 14.19 -17.69
CA ALA A 111 0.71 14.22 -17.42
C ALA A 111 1.42 12.98 -17.98
N ALA A 112 0.83 11.79 -17.86
CA ALA A 112 1.37 10.57 -18.47
C ALA A 112 1.35 10.65 -20.01
N GLN A 113 0.30 11.22 -20.60
CA GLN A 113 0.21 11.41 -22.06
C GLN A 113 1.21 12.45 -22.55
N LEU A 114 1.39 13.56 -21.83
CA LEU A 114 2.39 14.59 -22.14
C LEU A 114 3.82 14.04 -22.02
N ALA A 115 4.10 13.21 -21.01
CA ALA A 115 5.39 12.55 -20.87
C ALA A 115 5.66 11.56 -22.01
N ALA A 116 4.65 10.79 -22.43
CA ALA A 116 4.77 9.88 -23.57
C ALA A 116 4.99 10.64 -24.89
N ASP A 117 4.34 11.78 -25.08
CA ASP A 117 4.50 12.63 -26.27
C ASP A 117 5.90 13.27 -26.33
N LEU A 118 6.45 13.70 -25.18
CA LEU A 118 7.82 14.23 -25.09
C LEU A 118 8.88 13.18 -25.47
N ILE A 119 8.69 11.92 -25.05
CA ILE A 119 9.59 10.81 -25.38
C ILE A 119 9.51 10.46 -26.87
N ALA A 120 8.32 10.52 -27.48
CA ALA A 120 8.14 10.31 -28.91
C ALA A 120 8.80 11.42 -29.75
N GLN A 121 8.70 12.68 -29.32
CA GLN A 121 9.35 13.81 -29.98
C GLN A 121 10.89 13.76 -29.87
N THR A 122 11.41 13.29 -28.72
CA THR A 122 12.86 13.14 -28.51
C THR A 122 13.47 12.07 -29.41
N GLN A 123 12.77 10.97 -29.67
CA GLN A 123 13.23 9.91 -30.59
C GLN A 123 13.22 10.33 -32.08
N GLN A 124 12.35 11.27 -32.47
CA GLN A 124 12.35 11.81 -33.84
C GLN A 124 13.50 12.80 -34.10
N GLN A 125 14.02 13.49 -33.08
CA GLN A 125 15.15 14.41 -33.24
C GLN A 125 16.49 13.67 -33.40
N GLU A 126 16.64 12.49 -32.78
CA GLU A 126 17.87 11.69 -32.86
C GLU A 126 18.04 10.99 -34.22
N THR A 127 16.95 10.79 -34.97
CA THR A 127 16.99 10.14 -36.30
C THR A 127 17.21 11.14 -37.46
N ARG A 128 17.32 12.46 -37.20
CA ARG A 128 17.41 13.49 -38.26
C ARG A 128 18.77 14.22 -38.33
N ARG A 129 19.82 13.68 -37.72
CA ARG A 129 21.19 14.21 -37.84
C ARG A 129 22.14 13.21 -38.48
N GLU A 130 21.94 12.93 -39.77
CA GLU A 130 23.05 12.75 -40.70
C GLU A 130 22.60 13.09 -42.12
N PRO A 131 23.01 14.25 -42.66
CA PRO A 131 23.35 14.37 -44.06
C PRO A 131 24.87 14.47 -44.15
N HIS A 132 25.50 13.40 -44.60
CA HIS A 132 26.85 13.47 -45.14
C HIS A 132 26.73 13.94 -46.60
N PRO A 133 27.33 15.09 -46.97
CA PRO A 133 27.92 15.18 -48.29
C PRO A 133 29.36 15.71 -48.25
N SER A 134 30.23 14.93 -48.91
CA SER A 134 31.22 15.35 -49.89
C SER A 134 32.29 16.41 -49.53
N MET A 135 33.54 15.91 -49.58
CA MET A 135 34.78 16.50 -50.11
C MET A 135 35.04 18.01 -50.00
N CYS A 136 36.22 18.37 -49.49
CA CYS A 136 37.09 19.37 -50.12
C CYS A 136 38.56 19.18 -49.70
N GLU A 137 39.42 19.22 -50.72
CA GLU A 137 40.89 19.19 -50.72
C GLU A 137 41.57 20.40 -50.06
N GLY A 138 42.88 20.21 -49.79
CA GLY A 138 43.91 21.26 -49.71
C GLY A 138 44.34 21.58 -48.27
N GLY A 139 45.60 21.53 -47.87
CA GLY A 139 46.90 21.44 -48.55
C GLY A 139 47.97 22.04 -47.62
N HIS A 140 49.24 21.65 -47.83
CA HIS A 140 50.47 22.12 -47.17
C HIS A 140 50.72 21.72 -45.70
N GLU A 141 51.92 21.41 -45.22
CA GLU A 141 53.27 21.18 -45.76
C GLU A 141 54.16 20.90 -44.53
N GLY A 142 55.18 20.02 -44.65
CA GLY A 142 56.36 20.13 -43.77
C GLY A 142 56.94 18.85 -43.14
N ARG A 143 57.82 18.19 -43.91
CA ARG A 143 59.13 17.60 -43.54
C ARG A 143 59.25 16.77 -42.24
N LYS A 144 59.80 15.56 -42.33
CA LYS A 144 61.25 15.30 -42.14
C LYS A 144 61.65 13.92 -42.69
N ALA A 145 62.67 13.91 -43.54
CA ALA A 145 63.57 12.78 -43.71
C ALA A 145 64.53 12.71 -42.52
N LYS A 146 64.91 11.49 -42.08
CA LYS A 146 66.32 11.02 -41.94
C LYS A 146 66.41 9.76 -41.05
N VAL A 147 66.82 8.65 -41.68
CA VAL A 147 67.85 7.67 -41.28
C VAL A 147 68.09 7.46 -39.77
N VAL A 148 67.83 6.24 -39.27
CA VAL A 148 68.86 5.24 -38.85
C VAL A 148 68.31 3.84 -39.12
#